data_AF-A0AA38F5Q5-F1
#
_entry.id   AF-A0AA38F5Q5-F1
#
_cell.length_a   1.000
_cell.length_b   1.000
_cell.length_c   1.000
_cell.angle_alpha   90.00
_cell.angle_beta   90.00
_cell.angle_gamma   90.00
#
_symmetry.space_group_name_H-M   'P 1'
#
loop_
_entity.id
_entity.type
_entity.pdbx_description
1 polymer ?
#
loop_
_entity_poly.entity_id
_entity_poly.type
_entity_poly.pdbx_seq_one_letter_code
_entity_poly.pdbx_strand_id
1 'polypeptide(L)'
;YPTVPFAELQRHQACVNALAWAPHSPCHICTAGDDAQELIWELSGASQPLVEGGGPDPMRAYIVGAEINQLQWSSLQSDWIAIVFTNKLQILR
;
A
#
# COMPACT_ATOMS: atom_id res chain seq x y z
N TYR A 1 20.16 11.04 -8.75
CA TYR A 1 20.04 10.10 -7.63
C TYR A 1 18.95 10.59 -6.70
N PRO A 2 18.02 9.74 -6.24
CA PRO A 2 16.99 10.14 -5.29
C PRO A 2 17.63 10.32 -3.91
N THR A 3 17.89 11.56 -3.52
CA THR A 3 18.51 11.92 -2.23
C THR A 3 17.54 12.61 -1.28
N VAL A 4 16.30 12.86 -1.73
CA VAL A 4 15.24 13.52 -0.98
C VAL A 4 13.98 12.67 -1.10
N PRO A 5 13.28 12.36 0.00
CA PRO A 5 12.00 11.66 -0.06
C PRO A 5 11.00 12.48 -0.87
N PHE A 6 10.31 11.82 -1.80
CA PHE A 6 9.29 12.47 -2.63
C PHE A 6 7.95 12.59 -1.88
N ALA A 7 7.59 11.56 -1.12
CA ALA A 7 6.36 11.50 -0.34
C ALA A 7 6.53 10.59 0.89
N GLU A 8 5.80 10.89 1.95
CA GLU A 8 5.60 10.03 3.12
C GLU A 8 4.12 9.71 3.26
N LEU A 9 3.78 8.43 3.37
CA LEU A 9 2.39 7.96 3.49
C LEU A 9 2.10 7.61 4.95
N GLN A 10 1.24 8.39 5.60
CA GLN A 10 1.03 8.30 7.05
C GLN A 10 -0.44 8.02 7.36
N ARG A 11 -0.81 6.73 7.41
CA ARG A 11 -2.14 6.29 7.89
C ARG A 11 -2.11 5.01 8.72
N HIS A 12 -1.15 4.13 8.48
CA HIS A 12 -1.01 2.93 9.28
C HIS A 12 -0.81 3.29 10.76
N GLN A 13 -1.48 2.55 11.65
CA GLN A 13 -1.42 2.76 13.10
C GLN A 13 -0.36 1.89 13.78
N ALA A 14 0.32 1.06 13.01
CA ALA A 14 1.39 0.17 13.45
C ALA A 14 2.43 0.01 12.33
N CYS A 15 3.39 -0.90 12.50
CA CYS A 15 4.44 -1.17 11.53
C CYS A 15 3.87 -1.54 10.15
N VAL A 16 4.44 -0.95 9.11
CA VAL A 16 4.20 -1.35 7.71
C VAL A 16 5.17 -2.47 7.39
N ASN A 17 4.63 -3.63 7.01
CA ASN A 17 5.42 -4.85 6.79
C ASN A 17 5.58 -5.17 5.31
N ALA A 18 4.62 -4.75 4.49
CA ALA A 18 4.57 -5.13 3.09
C ALA A 18 4.12 -3.96 2.19
N LEU A 19 4.64 -3.96 0.96
CA LEU A 19 4.22 -3.05 -0.09
C LEU A 19 4.28 -3.73 -1.46
N ALA A 20 3.44 -3.32 -2.40
CA ALA A 20 3.54 -3.68 -3.80
C ALA A 20 3.01 -2.56 -4.71
N TRP A 21 3.69 -2.34 -5.83
CA TRP A 21 3.22 -1.43 -6.88
C TRP A 21 2.20 -2.12 -7.78
N ALA A 22 1.19 -1.39 -8.22
CA ALA A 22 0.27 -1.90 -9.22
C ALA A 22 0.99 -2.03 -10.57
N PRO A 23 0.84 -3.15 -11.29
CA PRO A 23 1.48 -3.34 -12.59
C PRO A 23 0.83 -2.49 -13.70
N HIS A 24 -0.42 -2.06 -13.49
CA HIS A 24 -1.21 -1.33 -14.48
C HIS A 24 -1.21 0.19 -14.27
N SER A 25 -0.67 0.68 -13.14
CA SER A 25 -0.69 2.11 -12.80
C SER A 25 0.68 2.55 -12.28
N PRO A 26 1.27 3.61 -12.87
CA PRO A 26 2.58 4.12 -12.43
C PRO A 26 2.50 4.87 -11.10
N CYS A 27 1.30 5.18 -10.60
CA CYS A 27 1.07 5.95 -9.38
C CYS A 27 0.36 5.17 -8.28
N HIS A 28 -0.02 3.91 -8.50
CA HIS A 28 -0.69 3.13 -7.45
C HIS A 28 0.30 2.26 -6.69
N ILE A 29 0.28 2.40 -5.38
CA ILE A 29 0.99 1.54 -4.46
C ILE A 29 0.00 0.98 -3.44
N CYS A 30 0.20 -0.26 -3.04
CA CYS A 30 -0.55 -0.92 -1.98
C CYS A 30 0.41 -1.19 -0.83
N THR A 31 -0.01 -0.91 0.41
CA THR A 31 0.77 -1.14 1.63
C THR A 31 -0.06 -1.92 2.64
N ALA A 32 0.62 -2.66 3.51
CA ALA A 32 -0.05 -3.43 4.55
C ALA A 32 0.81 -3.56 5.81
N GLY A 33 0.17 -3.71 6.96
CA GLY A 33 0.86 -3.66 8.26
C GLY A 33 0.22 -4.47 9.39
N ASP A 34 0.81 -4.29 10.58
CA ASP A 34 0.41 -4.93 11.84
C ASP A 34 -0.96 -4.43 12.36
N ASP A 35 -1.42 -3.30 11.85
CA ASP A 35 -2.74 -2.74 12.16
C ASP A 35 -3.89 -3.47 11.45
N ALA A 36 -3.59 -4.60 10.80
CA ALA A 36 -4.50 -5.41 10.01
C ALA A 36 -5.11 -4.67 8.81
N GLN A 37 -4.52 -3.54 8.40
CA GLN A 37 -4.97 -2.75 7.27
C GLN A 37 -4.15 -3.04 6.03
N GLU A 38 -4.82 -3.10 4.89
CA GLU A 38 -4.26 -2.96 3.56
C GLU A 38 -4.79 -1.65 2.98
N LEU A 39 -3.89 -0.80 2.48
CA LEU A 39 -4.18 0.53 1.98
C LEU A 39 -3.67 0.66 0.54
N ILE A 40 -4.54 1.08 -0.38
CA ILE A 40 -4.16 1.46 -1.74
C ILE A 40 -4.05 2.98 -1.78
N TRP A 41 -2.96 3.48 -2.36
CA TRP A 41 -2.64 4.89 -2.46
C TRP A 41 -2.55 5.34 -3.91
N GLU A 42 -2.99 6.55 -4.18
CA GLU A 42 -2.70 7.26 -5.43
C GLU A 42 -1.60 8.27 -5.20
N LEU A 43 -0.49 8.12 -5.91
CA LEU A 43 0.54 9.14 -6.02
C LEU A 43 0.22 10.00 -7.24
N SER A 44 -0.90 10.74 -7.20
CA SER A 44 -1.28 11.66 -8.27
C SER A 44 -0.09 12.57 -8.56
N GLY A 45 0.46 12.54 -9.79
CA GLY A 45 1.75 13.13 -10.19
C GLY A 45 2.13 14.38 -9.41
N ALA A 46 2.73 14.19 -8.23
CA ALA A 46 2.84 15.25 -7.24
C ALA A 46 4.05 16.07 -7.62
N SER A 47 3.82 17.12 -8.42
CA SER A 47 4.81 18.14 -8.71
C SER A 47 5.31 18.87 -7.45
N GLN A 48 4.86 18.49 -6.26
CA GLN A 48 5.23 19.05 -4.97
C GLN A 48 5.53 17.94 -3.96
N PRO A 49 6.63 18.06 -3.19
CA PRO A 49 6.90 17.20 -2.07
C PRO A 49 5.73 17.26 -1.08
N LEU A 50 5.15 16.12 -0.74
CA LEU A 50 4.01 16.01 0.21
C LEU A 50 4.47 16.17 1.68
N VAL A 51 5.49 17.01 1.91
CA VAL A 51 6.31 17.02 3.14
C VAL A 51 5.66 17.79 4.29
N GLU A 52 4.48 18.40 4.13
CA GLU A 52 3.81 19.11 5.23
C GLU A 52 2.48 18.47 5.63
N GLY A 53 2.51 17.72 6.75
CA GLY A 53 1.38 17.57 7.66
C GLY A 53 0.45 16.36 7.46
N GLY A 54 0.77 15.45 6.55
CA GLY A 54 0.02 14.21 6.33
C GLY A 54 -0.07 13.92 4.85
N GLY A 55 0.56 12.85 4.38
CA GLY A 55 0.52 12.43 2.98
C GLY A 55 -0.91 12.21 2.45
N PRO A 56 -1.06 11.87 1.16
CA PRO A 56 -2.37 11.64 0.56
C PRO A 56 -3.15 10.59 1.34
N ASP A 57 -4.45 10.80 1.50
CA ASP A 57 -5.31 9.76 2.05
C ASP A 57 -5.38 8.56 1.08
N PRO A 58 -5.48 7.33 1.60
CA PRO A 58 -5.56 6.14 0.79
C PRO A 58 -6.89 6.14 0.03
N MET A 59 -6.83 5.77 -1.25
CA MET A 59 -8.01 5.63 -2.10
C MET A 59 -8.88 4.45 -1.67
N ARG A 60 -8.27 3.38 -1.14
CA ARG A 60 -8.97 2.23 -0.55
C ARG A 60 -8.29 1.77 0.73
N ALA A 61 -9.10 1.27 1.65
CA ALA A 61 -8.66 0.62 2.88
C ALA A 61 -9.44 -0.69 3.07
N TYR A 62 -8.72 -1.76 3.39
CA TYR A 62 -9.28 -3.08 3.69
C TYR A 62 -8.75 -3.58 5.04
N ILE A 63 -9.63 -4.16 5.86
CA ILE A 63 -9.26 -4.68 7.19
C ILE A 63 -9.44 -6.18 7.20
N VAL A 64 -8.34 -6.90 7.47
CA VAL A 64 -8.26 -8.36 7.41
C VAL A 64 -8.49 -9.02 8.77
N GLY A 65 -8.43 -8.22 9.85
CA GLY A 65 -8.61 -8.66 11.24
C GLY A 65 -7.38 -9.27 11.90
N ALA A 66 -6.24 -9.33 11.19
CA ALA A 66 -4.93 -9.67 11.74
C ALA A 66 -3.81 -8.99 10.94
N GLU A 67 -2.65 -8.90 11.57
CA GLU A 67 -1.38 -8.45 10.99
C GLU A 67 -1.08 -9.10 9.63
N ILE A 68 -0.81 -8.24 8.64
CA ILE A 68 -0.45 -8.66 7.30
C ILE A 68 1.07 -8.71 7.21
N ASN A 69 1.58 -9.87 6.85
CA ASN A 69 3.01 -10.16 6.85
C ASN A 69 3.61 -10.06 5.43
N GLN A 70 2.82 -10.32 4.40
CA GLN A 70 3.26 -10.26 3.02
C GLN A 70 2.13 -9.83 2.08
N LEU A 71 2.50 -9.12 1.01
CA LEU A 71 1.58 -8.60 0.00
C LEU A 71 2.22 -8.70 -1.38
N GLN A 72 1.45 -9.14 -2.39
CA GLN A 72 1.93 -9.26 -3.76
C GLN A 72 0.83 -8.92 -4.77
N TRP A 73 1.10 -7.94 -5.64
CA TRP A 73 0.23 -7.60 -6.75
C TRP A 73 0.55 -8.47 -7.97
N SER A 74 -0.43 -9.21 -8.49
CA SER A 74 -0.21 -10.09 -9.64
C SER A 74 0.14 -9.30 -10.90
N SER A 75 1.27 -9.64 -11.54
CA SER A 75 1.71 -9.02 -12.80
C SER A 75 0.93 -9.51 -14.02
N LEU A 76 0.34 -10.71 -13.95
CA LEU A 76 -0.45 -11.31 -15.04
C LEU A 76 -1.94 -10.97 -14.94
N GLN A 77 -2.43 -10.72 -13.73
CA GLN A 77 -3.82 -10.37 -13.46
C GLN A 77 -3.82 -9.07 -12.66
N SER A 78 -3.84 -7.95 -13.39
CA SER A 78 -3.65 -6.60 -12.84
C SER A 78 -4.63 -6.19 -11.76
N ASP A 79 -5.75 -6.90 -11.65
CA ASP A 79 -6.81 -6.63 -10.68
C ASP A 79 -6.64 -7.45 -9.40
N TRP A 80 -5.65 -8.34 -9.32
CA TRP A 80 -5.51 -9.29 -8.21
C TRP A 80 -4.37 -8.90 -7.27
N ILE A 81 -4.68 -8.85 -5.98
CA ILE A 81 -3.69 -8.65 -4.90
C ILE A 81 -3.79 -9.84 -3.94
N ALA A 82 -2.67 -10.51 -3.70
CA ALA A 82 -2.56 -11.55 -2.69
C ALA A 82 -2.01 -10.97 -1.39
N ILE A 83 -2.66 -11.28 -0.27
CA ILE A 83 -2.23 -10.92 1.08
C ILE A 83 -2.10 -12.17 1.95
N VAL A 84 -1.06 -12.21 2.77
CA VAL A 84 -0.78 -13.30 3.71
C VAL A 84 -0.87 -12.77 5.13
N PHE A 85 -1.69 -13.44 5.94
CA PHE A 85 -1.95 -13.08 7.33
C PHE A 85 -2.24 -14.34 8.12
N THR A 86 -1.75 -14.43 9.36
CA THR A 86 -1.95 -15.61 10.23
C THR A 86 -1.57 -16.93 9.53
N ASN A 87 -2.52 -17.86 9.37
CA ASN A 87 -2.39 -19.12 8.64
C ASN A 87 -3.19 -19.14 7.33
N LYS A 88 -3.49 -17.97 6.76
CA LYS A 88 -4.36 -17.82 5.58
C LYS A 88 -3.72 -16.93 4.52
N LEU A 89 -4.17 -17.15 3.29
CA LEU A 89 -3.95 -16.26 2.15
C LEU A 89 -5.31 -15.86 1.59
N GLN A 90 -5.47 -14.57 1.28
CA GLN A 90 -6.63 -14.07 0.56
C GLN A 90 -6.17 -13.42 -0.75
N ILE A 91 -7.01 -13.57 -1.78
CA ILE A 91 -6.86 -12.87 -3.05
C ILE A 91 -7.99 -11.85 -3.13
N LEU A 92 -7.62 -10.59 -3.28
CA LEU A 92 -8.53 -9.45 -3.41
C LEU A 92 -8.64 -9.07 -4.88
N ARG A 93 -9.84 -8.64 -5.30
CA ARG A 93 -10.15 -8.09 -6.63
C ARG A 93 -11.00 -6.84 -6.47
#